data_AF-A0A495YXA5-F1
#
_entry.id   AF-A0A495YXA5-F1
#
_cell.length_a   1.000
_cell.length_b   1.000
_cell.length_c   1.000
_cell.angle_alpha   90.00
_cell.angle_beta   90.00
_cell.angle_gamma   90.00
#
_symmetry.space_group_name_H-M   'P 1'
#
loop_
_entity.id
_entity.type
_entity.pdbx_description
1 polymer ?
#
loop_
_entity_poly.entity_id
_entity_poly.type
_entity_poly.pdbx_seq_one_letter_code
_entity_poly.pdbx_strand_id
1 'polypeptide(L)'
;MTFTFLNGCGYMLKRKLTAPAQFQSLDTNSPFLKAHTHDGKVYILSSWKVDSGTQTVTGQGELLNANREILKTGELTIPIDSVAIFETNTQHIPPEVQARGIVLFTAAALAGGIAIYCASHPKACFGSCPTFYVSDGNQPTLQAEGFSASVTPSLEASDIDALYRARPTDSRFEIQMKNEALETHVVRHVDLLAVKRKSGGRVFQTADGTFWEVDTIVEPSAAAASEGDCLPLLCAVDGQERFSEADSEYLAARETLNLEFKNVPVGDAGLVIAARQSLMSTFLFYQGLAYMGRYAGQWIAALERGDPNLEKAVTGIGQTLGGIELLLQDDTGKWVSIAEVKETGPLATDVHLVKLPPIKHPRVNIRLRLTKGHWRLDAVKFVKLGEQLDPVRLAPVAVNQDGVSADEAHQLLTDRKTALTTLPGDVYTLVYQLPKDFANYELFLESRGYYLEWMREEWLVDENPALAAMMLFNPERALRVLAPEFKKIEVDMEKKFWRSRYEKPQ
;
A
#
# COMPACT_ATOMS: atom_id res chain seq x y z
N MET A 1 8.40 41.65 22.32
CA MET A 1 9.26 40.63 21.67
C MET A 1 8.34 39.76 20.85
N THR A 2 8.30 40.03 19.55
CA THR A 2 7.40 39.37 18.59
C THR A 2 8.21 38.24 17.97
N PHE A 3 7.82 36.99 18.23
CA PHE A 3 8.42 35.83 17.58
C PHE A 3 7.79 35.68 16.19
N THR A 4 8.60 35.89 15.17
CA THR A 4 8.26 35.64 13.77
C THR A 4 8.47 34.16 13.49
N PHE A 5 7.39 33.43 13.19
CA PHE A 5 7.45 32.04 12.75
C PHE A 5 7.96 31.97 11.29
N LEU A 6 8.95 31.11 11.05
CA LEU A 6 9.44 30.73 9.73
C LEU A 6 8.59 29.56 9.22
N ASN A 7 7.56 29.85 8.41
CA ASN A 7 6.82 28.79 7.71
C ASN A 7 7.71 28.17 6.63
N GLY A 8 7.82 26.83 6.64
CA GLY A 8 8.59 26.06 5.68
C GLY A 8 8.06 26.16 4.25
N CYS A 9 8.96 26.33 3.28
CA CYS A 9 8.66 26.32 1.86
C CYS A 9 8.44 24.88 1.36
N GLY A 10 7.17 24.49 1.14
CA GLY A 10 6.80 23.31 0.36
C GLY A 10 6.27 23.70 -1.03
N TYR A 11 6.60 22.94 -2.07
CA TYR A 11 5.89 23.06 -3.35
C TYR A 11 4.44 22.59 -3.15
N MET A 12 3.47 23.42 -3.53
CA MET A 12 2.07 23.00 -3.58
C MET A 12 1.73 22.55 -5.00
N LEU A 13 1.44 21.26 -5.18
CA LEU A 13 0.92 20.75 -6.44
C LEU A 13 -0.54 21.19 -6.57
N LYS A 14 -0.81 22.19 -7.41
CA LYS A 14 -2.18 22.62 -7.71
C LYS A 14 -2.67 21.97 -9.00
N ARG A 15 -3.54 20.97 -8.88
CA ARG A 15 -4.25 20.40 -10.04
C ARG A 15 -5.48 21.27 -10.34
N LYS A 16 -5.61 21.72 -11.58
CA LYS A 16 -6.78 22.48 -12.06
C LYS A 16 -7.35 21.77 -13.29
N LEU A 17 -8.56 21.23 -13.16
CA LEU A 17 -9.34 20.82 -14.32
C LEU A 17 -9.99 22.06 -14.92
N THR A 18 -9.73 22.29 -16.21
CA THR A 18 -10.27 23.45 -16.93
C THR A 18 -11.19 22.94 -18.01
N ALA A 19 -12.45 23.36 -17.98
CA ALA A 19 -13.39 23.04 -19.06
C ALA A 19 -12.86 23.61 -20.38
N PRO A 20 -13.07 22.94 -21.54
CA PRO A 20 -12.59 23.42 -22.83
C PRO A 20 -12.99 24.86 -23.12
N ALA A 21 -14.22 25.26 -22.77
CA ALA A 21 -14.71 26.63 -22.92
C ALA A 21 -13.92 27.69 -22.10
N GLN A 22 -13.16 27.26 -21.10
CA GLN A 22 -12.34 28.11 -20.22
C GLN A 22 -10.85 28.02 -20.56
N PHE A 23 -10.49 27.56 -21.78
CA PHE A 23 -9.11 27.35 -22.24
C PHE A 23 -8.20 28.57 -22.05
N GLN A 24 -8.76 29.78 -22.08
CA GLN A 24 -8.01 31.03 -21.86
C GLN A 24 -7.40 31.13 -20.46
N SER A 25 -7.91 30.32 -19.51
CA SER A 25 -7.41 30.24 -18.14
C SER A 25 -6.38 29.14 -17.94
N LEU A 26 -5.93 28.48 -19.01
CA LEU A 26 -4.80 27.55 -18.98
C LEU A 26 -3.51 28.33 -18.77
N ASP A 27 -2.65 27.82 -17.89
CA ASP A 27 -1.36 28.44 -17.62
C ASP A 27 -0.35 28.02 -18.70
N THR A 28 -0.11 28.94 -19.63
CA THR A 28 0.83 28.75 -20.75
C THR A 28 2.29 28.63 -20.33
N ASN A 29 2.62 28.84 -19.06
CA ASN A 29 3.95 28.58 -18.54
C ASN A 29 4.18 27.08 -18.27
N SER A 30 3.15 26.24 -18.34
CA SER A 30 3.33 24.80 -18.20
C SER A 30 4.13 24.24 -19.38
N PRO A 31 5.19 23.46 -19.13
CA PRO A 31 5.97 22.81 -20.18
C PRO A 31 5.19 21.70 -20.90
N PHE A 32 3.95 21.38 -20.49
CA PHE A 32 3.13 20.41 -21.19
C PHE A 32 1.63 20.70 -21.13
N LEU A 33 0.94 20.26 -22.17
CA LEU A 33 -0.51 20.23 -22.25
C LEU A 33 -0.95 18.88 -22.81
N LYS A 34 -1.85 18.20 -22.11
CA LYS A 34 -2.58 17.07 -22.66
C LYS A 34 -3.99 17.52 -23.03
N ALA A 35 -4.41 17.22 -24.25
CA ALA A 35 -5.78 17.46 -24.71
C ALA A 35 -6.45 16.11 -24.98
N HIS A 36 -7.46 15.79 -24.16
CA HIS A 36 -8.27 14.58 -24.28
C HIS A 36 -9.50 14.92 -25.12
N THR A 37 -9.67 14.30 -26.28
CA THR A 37 -10.76 14.61 -27.23
C THR A 37 -12.01 13.77 -26.99
N HIS A 38 -13.14 14.22 -27.52
CA HIS A 38 -14.44 13.52 -27.40
C HIS A 38 -14.44 12.11 -28.00
N ASP A 39 -13.59 11.84 -28.99
CA ASP A 39 -13.42 10.52 -29.61
C ASP A 39 -12.36 9.64 -28.91
N GLY A 40 -11.87 10.07 -27.74
CA GLY A 40 -10.96 9.30 -26.88
C GLY A 40 -9.49 9.40 -27.28
N LYS A 41 -9.14 10.16 -28.32
CA LYS A 41 -7.73 10.46 -28.65
C LYS A 41 -7.12 11.39 -27.61
N VAL A 42 -5.80 11.36 -27.51
CA VAL A 42 -5.05 12.24 -26.62
C VAL A 42 -3.91 12.87 -27.38
N TYR A 43 -3.81 14.19 -27.30
CA TYR A 43 -2.64 14.93 -27.74
C TYR A 43 -1.77 15.21 -26.52
N ILE A 44 -0.49 14.88 -26.57
CA ILE A 44 0.49 15.20 -25.52
C ILE A 44 1.50 16.17 -26.11
N LEU A 45 1.43 17.44 -25.73
CA LEU A 45 2.26 18.51 -26.27
C LEU A 45 3.34 18.92 -25.26
N SER A 46 4.60 19.03 -25.70
CA SER A 46 5.76 19.49 -24.92
C SER A 46 6.12 20.96 -25.15
N SER A 47 5.47 21.57 -26.15
CA SER A 47 5.43 23.01 -26.38
C SER A 47 4.11 23.31 -27.04
N TRP A 48 3.39 24.33 -26.57
CA TRP A 48 2.05 24.60 -27.04
C TRP A 48 1.73 26.09 -26.97
N LYS A 49 0.85 26.52 -27.85
CA LYS A 49 0.26 27.86 -27.86
C LYS A 49 -1.21 27.75 -28.19
N VAL A 50 -1.99 28.65 -27.62
CA VAL A 50 -3.40 28.78 -27.94
C VAL A 50 -3.60 29.95 -28.88
N ASP A 51 -4.22 29.69 -30.02
CA ASP A 51 -4.70 30.72 -30.92
C ASP A 51 -6.18 30.98 -30.66
N SER A 52 -6.48 32.09 -30.01
CA SER A 52 -7.85 32.50 -29.68
C SER A 52 -8.64 32.94 -30.92
N GLY A 53 -7.98 33.37 -31.99
CA GLY A 53 -8.63 33.79 -33.23
C GLY A 53 -9.14 32.62 -34.04
N THR A 54 -8.39 31.51 -34.07
CA THR A 54 -8.79 30.27 -34.77
C THR A 54 -9.41 29.22 -33.86
N GLN A 55 -9.46 29.46 -32.55
CA GLN A 55 -9.89 28.50 -31.52
C GLN A 55 -9.15 27.16 -31.62
N THR A 56 -7.83 27.23 -31.82
CA THR A 56 -6.98 26.04 -31.91
C THR A 56 -5.87 26.06 -30.87
N VAL A 57 -5.43 24.87 -30.49
CA VAL A 57 -4.17 24.65 -29.79
C VAL A 57 -3.19 24.05 -30.79
N THR A 58 -1.99 24.64 -30.88
CA THR A 58 -0.91 24.12 -31.72
C THR A 58 0.31 23.82 -30.87
N GLY A 59 1.05 22.78 -31.22
CA GLY A 59 2.24 22.42 -30.45
C GLY A 59 3.03 21.25 -31.02
N GLN A 60 4.21 21.02 -30.48
CA GLN A 60 5.01 19.82 -30.78
C GLN A 60 4.63 18.71 -29.80
N GLY A 61 4.42 17.50 -30.31
CA GLY A 61 4.03 16.38 -29.47
C GLY A 61 3.62 15.12 -30.20
N GLU A 62 2.82 14.31 -29.50
CA GLU A 62 2.30 13.02 -29.97
C GLU A 62 0.77 13.02 -29.95
N LEU A 63 0.17 12.44 -30.99
CA LEU A 63 -1.24 12.10 -31.05
C LEU A 63 -1.38 10.60 -30.82
N LEU A 64 -2.14 10.23 -29.79
CA LEU A 64 -2.43 8.86 -29.44
C LEU A 64 -3.91 8.54 -29.70
N ASN A 65 -4.21 7.31 -30.12
CA ASN A 65 -5.59 6.85 -30.25
C ASN A 65 -6.22 6.49 -28.88
N ALA A 66 -7.46 6.01 -28.89
CA ALA A 66 -8.17 5.56 -27.69
C ALA A 66 -7.44 4.43 -26.94
N ASN A 67 -6.62 3.65 -27.63
CA ASN A 67 -5.79 2.57 -27.08
C ASN A 67 -4.39 3.04 -26.65
N ARG A 68 -4.11 4.35 -26.72
CA ARG A 68 -2.79 4.95 -26.44
C ARG A 68 -1.68 4.50 -27.39
N GLU A 69 -2.03 4.06 -28.60
CA GLU A 69 -1.06 3.83 -29.67
C GLU A 69 -0.75 5.16 -30.35
N ILE A 70 0.53 5.42 -30.61
CA ILE A 70 0.97 6.65 -31.29
C ILE A 70 0.53 6.61 -32.74
N LEU A 71 -0.34 7.54 -33.13
CA LEU A 71 -0.79 7.75 -34.52
C LEU A 71 0.11 8.72 -35.28
N LYS A 72 0.63 9.75 -34.61
CA LYS A 72 1.41 10.82 -35.22
C LYS A 72 2.33 11.49 -34.20
N THR A 73 3.50 11.93 -34.64
CA THR A 73 4.45 12.73 -33.86
C THR A 73 4.85 13.98 -34.65
N GLY A 74 5.15 15.10 -33.96
CA GLY A 74 5.61 16.35 -34.56
C GLY A 74 4.67 17.52 -34.28
N GLU A 75 4.51 18.44 -35.23
CA GLU A 75 3.60 19.56 -35.08
C GLU A 75 2.14 19.10 -35.22
N LEU A 76 1.36 19.41 -34.19
CA LEU A 76 -0.04 19.04 -34.05
C LEU A 76 -0.89 20.30 -33.88
N THR A 77 -2.09 20.25 -34.44
CA THR A 77 -3.11 21.30 -34.31
C THR A 77 -4.40 20.64 -33.86
N ILE A 78 -5.04 21.23 -32.87
CA ILE A 78 -6.18 20.67 -32.14
C ILE A 78 -7.28 21.72 -32.11
N PRO A 79 -8.44 21.47 -32.74
CA PRO A 79 -9.62 22.29 -32.54
C PRO A 79 -10.09 22.22 -31.09
N ILE A 80 -10.30 23.35 -30.40
CA ILE A 80 -10.68 23.37 -28.98
C ILE A 80 -12.04 22.71 -28.73
N ASP A 81 -12.97 22.82 -29.69
CA ASP A 81 -14.29 22.18 -29.65
C ASP A 81 -14.24 20.64 -29.76
N SER A 82 -13.12 20.08 -30.21
CA SER A 82 -12.90 18.63 -30.22
C SER A 82 -12.43 18.10 -28.85
N VAL A 83 -11.98 18.98 -27.96
CA VAL A 83 -11.39 18.63 -26.67
C VAL A 83 -12.48 18.51 -25.62
N ALA A 84 -12.50 17.38 -24.92
CA ALA A 84 -13.34 17.17 -23.74
C ALA A 84 -12.67 17.73 -22.48
N ILE A 85 -11.36 17.52 -22.33
CA ILE A 85 -10.60 17.91 -21.14
C ILE A 85 -9.20 18.38 -21.54
N PHE A 86 -8.77 19.53 -21.02
CA PHE A 86 -7.36 19.90 -20.96
C PHE A 86 -6.76 19.56 -19.61
N GLU A 87 -5.60 18.94 -19.63
CA GLU A 87 -4.80 18.62 -18.45
C GLU A 87 -3.42 19.27 -18.59
N THR A 88 -3.03 20.03 -17.59
CA THR A 88 -1.72 20.66 -17.48
C THR A 88 -1.31 20.70 -16.02
N ASN A 89 -0.02 20.54 -15.73
CA ASN A 89 0.47 20.72 -14.37
C ASN A 89 1.41 21.92 -14.35
N THR A 90 1.17 22.81 -13.39
CA THR A 90 2.04 23.94 -13.11
C THR A 90 2.46 23.89 -11.66
N GLN A 91 3.77 23.99 -11.43
CA GLN A 91 4.29 24.21 -10.09
C GLN A 91 4.11 25.70 -9.78
N HIS A 92 3.25 26.03 -8.83
CA HIS A 92 3.04 27.41 -8.42
C HIS A 92 3.92 27.71 -7.20
N ILE A 93 4.84 28.68 -7.34
CA ILE A 93 5.59 29.24 -6.22
C ILE A 93 4.87 30.52 -5.81
N PRO A 94 4.35 30.65 -4.57
CA PRO A 94 3.63 31.85 -4.13
C PRO A 94 4.46 33.14 -4.32
N PRO A 95 3.85 34.27 -4.75
CA PRO A 95 4.57 35.53 -5.04
C PRO A 95 5.36 36.10 -3.85
N GLU A 96 4.90 35.84 -2.63
CA GLU A 96 5.55 36.24 -1.37
C GLU A 96 6.90 35.54 -1.12
N VAL A 97 7.18 34.44 -1.83
CA VAL A 97 8.47 33.74 -1.85
C VAL A 97 9.40 34.33 -2.91
N GLN A 98 8.88 34.80 -4.05
CA GLN A 98 9.69 35.42 -5.12
C GLN A 98 10.31 36.77 -4.70
N ALA A 99 9.67 37.53 -3.81
CA ALA A 99 10.17 38.83 -3.36
C ALA A 99 11.36 38.74 -2.38
N ARG A 100 11.65 37.57 -1.81
CA ARG A 100 12.84 37.32 -0.98
C ARG A 100 13.97 36.78 -1.85
N GLY A 101 14.51 37.66 -2.69
CA GLY A 101 15.38 37.36 -3.83
C GLY A 101 16.75 36.72 -3.58
N ILE A 102 17.01 36.08 -2.44
CA ILE A 102 18.15 35.16 -2.24
C ILE A 102 17.68 34.10 -1.27
N VAL A 103 17.55 32.86 -1.76
CA VAL A 103 17.48 31.56 -1.08
C VAL A 103 16.53 30.70 -1.93
N LEU A 104 16.84 29.56 -2.54
CA LEU A 104 18.02 28.70 -2.66
C LEU A 104 17.48 27.51 -3.52
N PHE A 105 18.34 26.61 -3.97
CA PHE A 105 17.98 25.29 -4.54
C PHE A 105 17.21 24.38 -3.53
N THR A 106 16.23 24.90 -2.76
CA THR A 106 15.89 24.38 -1.43
C THR A 106 14.43 24.10 -1.16
N ALA A 107 13.64 23.79 -2.17
CA ALA A 107 12.60 22.80 -1.90
C ALA A 107 13.12 21.37 -2.14
N ALA A 108 14.33 21.23 -2.71
CA ALA A 108 15.18 20.04 -2.56
C ALA A 108 16.03 20.05 -1.27
N ALA A 109 15.95 21.05 -0.38
CA ALA A 109 16.81 21.11 0.82
C ALA A 109 16.10 21.13 2.17
N LEU A 110 14.82 21.47 2.25
CA LEU A 110 14.03 21.30 3.49
C LEU A 110 13.18 20.02 3.48
N ALA A 111 12.87 19.50 2.28
CA ALA A 111 12.77 18.06 2.03
C ALA A 111 14.16 17.42 1.82
N GLY A 112 15.26 18.13 2.10
CA GLY A 112 16.60 17.77 1.63
C GLY A 112 17.23 16.55 2.25
N GLY A 113 16.79 16.15 3.45
CA GLY A 113 17.13 14.83 3.95
C GLY A 113 16.52 13.76 3.07
N ILE A 114 15.19 13.77 2.92
CA ILE A 114 14.42 12.73 2.23
C ILE A 114 14.65 12.74 0.72
N ALA A 115 14.67 13.90 0.07
CA ALA A 115 14.87 14.04 -1.37
C ALA A 115 16.29 13.62 -1.80
N ILE A 116 17.34 14.03 -1.06
CA ILE A 116 18.72 13.58 -1.33
C ILE A 116 18.85 12.08 -1.00
N TYR A 117 18.21 11.62 0.07
CA TYR A 117 18.25 10.23 0.49
C TYR A 117 17.53 9.30 -0.49
N CYS A 118 16.34 9.68 -0.95
CA CYS A 118 15.60 9.01 -2.00
C CYS A 118 16.28 9.13 -3.35
N ALA A 119 16.95 10.22 -3.66
CA ALA A 119 17.76 10.28 -4.87
C ALA A 119 18.91 9.26 -4.86
N SER A 120 19.50 8.97 -3.69
CA SER A 120 20.57 7.97 -3.55
C SER A 120 20.07 6.52 -3.49
N HIS A 121 18.85 6.28 -2.99
CA HIS A 121 18.27 4.95 -2.82
C HIS A 121 16.77 4.95 -3.18
N PRO A 122 16.40 5.25 -4.44
CA PRO A 122 15.03 5.60 -4.80
C PRO A 122 14.04 4.44 -4.68
N LYS A 123 14.53 3.21 -4.63
CA LYS A 123 13.75 1.97 -4.46
C LYS A 123 13.57 1.54 -3.00
N ALA A 124 14.24 2.22 -2.07
CA ALA A 124 14.12 1.99 -0.64
C ALA A 124 13.32 3.10 0.05
N CYS A 125 12.58 3.90 -0.71
CA CYS A 125 11.82 5.03 -0.16
C CYS A 125 10.38 4.69 0.15
N PHE A 126 9.86 5.34 1.19
CA PHE A 126 8.53 5.10 1.74
C PHE A 126 7.49 5.22 0.64
N GLY A 127 6.62 4.24 0.58
CA GLY A 127 5.44 4.29 -0.26
C GLY A 127 4.66 3.01 -0.20
N SER A 128 3.57 2.98 -0.97
CA SER A 128 2.50 1.99 -0.93
C SER A 128 1.53 2.18 0.24
N CYS A 129 0.28 2.48 -0.14
CA CYS A 129 -0.99 2.45 0.60
C CYS A 129 -1.16 3.43 1.79
N PRO A 130 -2.42 3.74 2.19
CA PRO A 130 -2.68 4.52 3.38
C PRO A 130 -2.26 3.80 4.66
N THR A 131 -1.61 4.55 5.55
CA THR A 131 -1.24 4.06 6.88
C THR A 131 -2.28 4.47 7.92
N PHE A 132 -2.60 3.55 8.83
CA PHE A 132 -3.59 3.75 9.88
C PHE A 132 -2.97 3.60 11.27
N TYR A 133 -3.07 4.68 12.04
CA TYR A 133 -2.55 4.78 13.38
C TYR A 133 -3.66 4.73 14.41
N VAL A 134 -3.50 3.86 15.41
CA VAL A 134 -4.47 3.62 16.48
C VAL A 134 -3.76 3.56 17.82
N SER A 135 -4.39 4.11 18.86
CA SER A 135 -3.83 4.07 20.22
C SER A 135 -3.77 2.63 20.76
N ASP A 136 -2.61 2.26 21.28
CA ASP A 136 -2.40 1.03 22.05
C ASP A 136 -2.73 1.20 23.55
N GLY A 137 -3.29 2.35 23.93
CA GLY A 137 -3.53 2.77 25.31
C GLY A 137 -2.48 3.75 25.86
N ASN A 138 -1.32 3.86 25.19
CA ASN A 138 -0.27 4.82 25.55
C ASN A 138 -0.06 5.86 24.43
N GLN A 139 0.12 5.40 23.20
CA GLN A 139 0.43 6.26 22.06
C GLN A 139 -0.18 5.71 20.75
N PRO A 140 -0.42 6.57 19.74
CA PRO A 140 -0.76 6.10 18.41
C PRO A 140 0.38 5.25 17.84
N THR A 141 0.04 4.04 17.39
CA THR A 141 0.96 3.11 16.72
C THR A 141 0.39 2.70 15.37
N LEU A 142 1.27 2.44 14.40
CA LEU A 142 0.86 1.88 13.11
C LEU A 142 0.29 0.47 13.35
N GLN A 143 -0.94 0.23 12.91
CA GLN A 143 -1.62 -1.05 13.10
C GLN A 143 -2.25 -1.62 11.84
N ALA A 144 -2.37 -0.83 10.77
CA ALA A 144 -2.98 -1.27 9.52
C ALA A 144 -2.43 -0.49 8.32
N GLU A 145 -2.46 -1.11 7.14
CA GLU A 145 -1.95 -0.58 5.88
C GLU A 145 -2.91 -0.95 4.72
N GLY A 146 -4.04 -0.23 4.69
CA GLY A 146 -5.20 -0.69 3.95
C GLY A 146 -4.99 -0.79 2.43
N PHE A 147 -5.53 -1.86 1.84
CA PHE A 147 -5.59 -2.11 0.39
C PHE A 147 -4.24 -2.05 -0.34
N SER A 148 -3.19 -2.54 0.32
CA SER A 148 -1.79 -2.59 -0.13
C SER A 148 -1.54 -3.16 -1.54
N ALA A 149 -2.42 -4.03 -2.06
CA ALA A 149 -2.32 -4.57 -3.42
C ALA A 149 -3.01 -3.71 -4.52
N SER A 150 -3.77 -2.69 -4.13
CA SER A 150 -4.68 -1.94 -5.02
C SER A 150 -3.96 -0.75 -5.69
N VAL A 151 -2.94 -1.03 -6.51
CA VAL A 151 -2.07 -0.02 -7.15
C VAL A 151 -2.68 0.68 -8.38
N THR A 152 -3.94 0.39 -8.71
CA THR A 152 -4.65 0.93 -9.89
C THR A 152 -6.16 0.73 -9.72
N PRO A 153 -7.04 1.51 -10.41
CA PRO A 153 -8.48 1.37 -10.25
C PRO A 153 -9.03 -0.04 -10.55
N SER A 154 -8.50 -0.75 -11.54
CA SER A 154 -8.95 -2.11 -11.87
C SER A 154 -8.61 -3.15 -10.80
N LEU A 155 -7.69 -2.81 -9.89
CA LEU A 155 -7.29 -3.64 -8.75
C LEU A 155 -7.92 -3.16 -7.43
N GLU A 156 -8.86 -2.20 -7.46
CA GLU A 156 -9.56 -1.71 -6.27
C GLU A 156 -10.21 -2.87 -5.50
N ALA A 157 -9.75 -3.10 -4.27
CA ALA A 157 -10.25 -4.14 -3.39
C ALA A 157 -10.61 -3.59 -2.01
N SER A 158 -11.43 -4.36 -1.30
CA SER A 158 -11.61 -4.20 0.14
C SER A 158 -10.52 -4.97 0.86
N ASP A 159 -10.05 -4.40 1.96
CA ASP A 159 -9.05 -4.98 2.84
C ASP A 159 -9.54 -4.91 4.28
N ILE A 160 -9.18 -5.92 5.08
CA ILE A 160 -9.58 -5.97 6.49
C ILE A 160 -8.35 -6.28 7.34
N ASP A 161 -7.89 -5.25 8.06
CA ASP A 161 -6.73 -5.35 8.95
C ASP A 161 -7.17 -5.55 10.40
N ALA A 162 -6.49 -6.44 11.12
CA ALA A 162 -6.70 -6.59 12.56
C ALA A 162 -6.07 -5.41 13.34
N LEU A 163 -6.89 -4.67 14.09
CA LEU A 163 -6.39 -3.65 15.02
C LEU A 163 -5.98 -4.30 16.35
N TYR A 164 -5.10 -5.30 16.28
CA TYR A 164 -4.80 -6.28 17.33
C TYR A 164 -4.33 -5.64 18.66
N ARG A 165 -3.63 -4.52 18.58
CA ARG A 165 -3.10 -3.78 19.74
C ARG A 165 -4.00 -2.63 20.16
N ALA A 166 -5.10 -2.36 19.47
CA ALA A 166 -6.04 -1.32 19.86
C ALA A 166 -6.57 -1.54 21.28
N ARG A 167 -6.54 -0.49 22.08
CA ARG A 167 -7.09 -0.48 23.44
C ARG A 167 -8.02 0.72 23.58
N PRO A 168 -9.30 0.61 23.18
CA PRO A 168 -10.26 1.69 23.37
C PRO A 168 -10.41 1.97 24.87
N THR A 169 -10.22 3.24 25.26
CA THR A 169 -10.37 3.72 26.65
C THR A 169 -11.75 4.30 26.92
N ASP A 170 -12.47 4.70 25.87
CA ASP A 170 -13.85 5.16 25.91
C ASP A 170 -14.61 4.77 24.62
N SER A 171 -15.88 5.15 24.55
CA SER A 171 -16.75 4.78 23.42
C SER A 171 -16.49 5.57 22.14
N ARG A 172 -15.84 6.73 22.22
CA ARG A 172 -15.34 7.50 21.09
C ARG A 172 -13.98 6.94 20.72
N PHE A 173 -13.86 6.44 19.50
CA PHE A 173 -12.63 5.82 19.02
C PHE A 173 -12.09 6.57 17.83
N GLU A 174 -10.79 6.86 17.83
CA GLU A 174 -10.14 7.66 16.80
C GLU A 174 -9.09 6.83 16.07
N ILE A 175 -9.11 6.91 14.74
CA ILE A 175 -8.12 6.31 13.85
C ILE A 175 -7.55 7.43 13.00
N GLN A 176 -6.23 7.53 12.94
CA GLN A 176 -5.55 8.50 12.08
C GLN A 176 -5.13 7.80 10.78
N MET A 177 -5.69 8.25 9.66
CA MET A 177 -5.32 7.83 8.31
C MET A 177 -4.35 8.85 7.71
N LYS A 178 -3.23 8.39 7.17
CA LYS A 178 -2.23 9.26 6.56
C LYS A 178 -1.85 8.82 5.15
N ASN A 179 -1.45 9.80 4.35
CA ASN A 179 -0.69 9.58 3.13
C ASN A 179 0.77 9.99 3.37
N GLU A 180 1.63 9.02 3.71
CA GLU A 180 3.06 9.25 4.02
C GLU A 180 3.97 8.97 2.82
N ALA A 181 3.39 8.85 1.63
CA ALA A 181 3.99 8.33 0.42
C ALA A 181 3.86 9.30 -0.76
N LEU A 182 4.69 9.14 -1.80
CA LEU A 182 4.53 9.91 -3.06
C LEU A 182 3.51 9.24 -3.97
N GLU A 183 2.25 9.26 -3.54
CA GLU A 183 1.15 8.62 -4.25
C GLU A 183 -0.16 9.39 -4.06
N THR A 184 -1.14 9.07 -4.90
CA THR A 184 -2.52 9.56 -4.74
C THR A 184 -3.40 8.42 -4.25
N HIS A 185 -4.06 8.57 -3.11
CA HIS A 185 -5.07 7.60 -2.67
C HIS A 185 -6.45 8.00 -3.20
N VAL A 186 -7.26 7.00 -3.53
CA VAL A 186 -8.68 7.14 -3.79
C VAL A 186 -9.41 6.18 -2.85
N VAL A 187 -9.92 6.74 -1.75
CA VAL A 187 -10.51 6.01 -0.63
C VAL A 187 -12.02 6.03 -0.76
N ARG A 188 -12.64 4.85 -0.91
CA ARG A 188 -14.11 4.70 -0.99
C ARG A 188 -14.76 4.77 0.37
N HIS A 189 -14.19 4.05 1.33
CA HIS A 189 -14.67 4.02 2.71
C HIS A 189 -13.59 3.47 3.63
N VAL A 190 -13.73 3.81 4.90
CA VAL A 190 -12.96 3.27 6.01
C VAL A 190 -13.93 3.00 7.15
N ASP A 191 -14.41 1.77 7.24
CA ASP A 191 -15.32 1.32 8.28
C ASP A 191 -14.54 0.65 9.41
N LEU A 192 -15.09 0.69 10.62
CA LEU A 192 -14.62 -0.09 11.75
C LEU A 192 -15.54 -1.28 11.97
N LEU A 193 -14.99 -2.48 11.94
CA LEU A 193 -15.70 -3.72 12.26
C LEU A 193 -15.45 -4.05 13.74
N ALA A 194 -16.51 -3.97 14.54
CA ALA A 194 -16.46 -4.32 15.95
C ALA A 194 -17.10 -5.69 16.16
N VAL A 195 -16.30 -6.70 16.54
CA VAL A 195 -16.77 -8.06 16.79
C VAL A 195 -16.80 -8.34 18.29
N LYS A 196 -17.96 -8.73 18.81
CA LYS A 196 -18.13 -8.99 20.25
C LYS A 196 -17.43 -10.28 20.65
N ARG A 197 -16.50 -10.19 21.61
CA ARG A 197 -15.76 -11.34 22.15
C ARG A 197 -16.26 -11.73 23.54
N LYS A 198 -16.17 -13.03 23.88
CA LYS A 198 -16.42 -13.47 25.26
C LYS A 198 -15.32 -12.96 26.19
N SER A 199 -15.64 -12.85 27.48
CA SER A 199 -14.69 -12.42 28.51
C SER A 199 -13.45 -13.32 28.50
N GLY A 200 -12.26 -12.72 28.33
CA GLY A 200 -10.99 -13.44 28.25
C GLY A 200 -10.69 -14.11 26.90
N GLY A 201 -11.66 -14.13 25.97
CA GLY A 201 -11.47 -14.64 24.62
C GLY A 201 -10.94 -13.59 23.64
N ARG A 202 -10.66 -14.04 22.42
CA ARG A 202 -10.25 -13.24 21.27
C ARG A 202 -11.13 -13.56 20.07
N VAL A 203 -11.06 -12.70 19.07
CA VAL A 203 -11.67 -12.95 17.76
C VAL A 203 -10.57 -12.81 16.72
N PHE A 204 -10.57 -13.69 15.72
CA PHE A 204 -9.66 -13.61 14.59
C PHE A 204 -10.43 -13.77 13.29
N GLN A 205 -9.83 -13.28 12.21
CA GLN A 205 -10.41 -13.28 10.90
C GLN A 205 -9.69 -14.27 9.98
N THR A 206 -10.45 -15.01 9.18
CA THR A 206 -9.91 -15.82 8.08
C THR A 206 -9.86 -15.01 6.78
N ALA A 207 -9.02 -15.43 5.83
CA ALA A 207 -8.81 -14.73 4.55
C ALA A 207 -10.08 -14.50 3.69
N ASP A 208 -11.17 -15.22 3.94
CA ASP A 208 -12.47 -15.03 3.28
C ASP A 208 -13.36 -13.98 3.98
N GLY A 209 -12.85 -13.33 5.02
CA GLY A 209 -13.55 -12.29 5.77
C GLY A 209 -14.44 -12.80 6.90
N THR A 210 -14.39 -14.09 7.26
CA THR A 210 -15.20 -14.62 8.37
C THR A 210 -14.49 -14.49 9.72
N PHE A 211 -15.25 -14.18 10.77
CA PHE A 211 -14.72 -13.98 12.12
C PHE A 211 -15.04 -15.17 13.01
N TRP A 212 -14.05 -15.60 13.79
CA TRP A 212 -14.16 -16.77 14.67
C TRP A 212 -13.81 -16.41 16.09
N GLU A 213 -14.66 -16.87 17.01
CA GLU A 213 -14.36 -16.83 18.43
C GLU A 213 -13.21 -17.79 18.77
N VAL A 214 -12.29 -17.34 19.63
CA VAL A 214 -11.22 -18.16 20.20
C VAL A 214 -11.17 -17.98 21.72
N ASP A 215 -11.33 -19.09 22.45
CA ASP A 215 -11.27 -19.13 23.91
C ASP A 215 -9.93 -19.67 24.45
N THR A 216 -9.18 -20.39 23.61
CA THR A 216 -7.96 -21.11 23.98
C THR A 216 -6.87 -20.82 22.96
N ILE A 217 -5.75 -20.30 23.44
CA ILE A 217 -4.57 -19.97 22.64
C ILE A 217 -3.38 -20.72 23.22
N VAL A 218 -2.68 -21.49 22.39
CA VAL A 218 -1.51 -22.28 22.75
C VAL A 218 -0.31 -21.81 21.94
N GLU A 219 0.73 -21.37 22.64
CA GLU A 219 2.02 -21.00 22.04
C GLU A 219 2.81 -22.25 21.62
N PRO A 220 3.70 -22.14 20.62
CA PRO A 220 4.57 -23.23 20.24
C PRO A 220 5.46 -23.62 21.44
N SER A 221 5.68 -24.91 21.60
CA SER A 221 6.60 -25.46 22.60
C SER A 221 8.04 -25.58 22.08
N ALA A 222 8.20 -25.53 20.76
CA ALA A 222 9.49 -25.45 20.07
C ALA A 222 9.27 -24.81 18.69
N ALA A 223 10.25 -24.04 18.23
CA ALA A 223 10.29 -23.50 16.88
C ALA A 223 11.73 -23.52 16.37
N ALA A 224 11.97 -24.08 15.17
CA ALA A 224 13.30 -24.19 14.61
C ALA A 224 13.33 -23.98 13.10
N ALA A 225 14.31 -23.21 12.64
CA ALA A 225 14.62 -22.98 11.24
C ALA A 225 16.14 -23.16 10.99
N SER A 226 16.65 -22.73 9.84
CA SER A 226 18.06 -22.91 9.46
C SER A 226 19.05 -22.22 10.41
N GLU A 227 18.61 -21.16 11.06
CA GLU A 227 19.33 -20.34 12.03
C GLU A 227 19.32 -20.94 13.45
N GLY A 228 18.58 -22.03 13.69
CA GLY A 228 18.42 -22.66 14.99
C GLY A 228 17.08 -22.33 15.66
N ASP A 229 17.10 -22.15 16.98
CA ASP A 229 15.91 -21.88 17.79
C ASP A 229 15.31 -20.50 17.47
N CYS A 230 14.03 -20.49 17.11
CA CYS A 230 13.26 -19.31 16.75
C CYS A 230 12.14 -19.01 17.76
N LEU A 231 11.98 -19.84 18.79
CA LEU A 231 10.83 -19.79 19.69
C LEU A 231 10.63 -18.41 20.35
N PRO A 232 11.66 -17.72 20.87
CA PRO A 232 11.47 -16.44 21.55
C PRO A 232 10.82 -15.35 20.69
N LEU A 233 10.97 -15.40 19.36
CA LEU A 233 10.47 -14.41 18.40
C LEU A 233 9.07 -14.75 17.86
N LEU A 234 8.41 -15.79 18.38
CA LEU A 234 7.15 -16.30 17.83
C LEU A 234 6.03 -16.45 18.88
N CYS A 235 6.28 -16.07 20.14
CA CYS A 235 5.32 -16.25 21.23
C CYS A 235 4.32 -15.09 21.34
N ALA A 236 4.70 -13.86 21.00
CA ALA A 236 3.90 -12.67 21.26
C ALA A 236 3.90 -11.71 20.07
N VAL A 237 2.79 -10.99 19.89
CA VAL A 237 2.73 -9.90 18.90
C VAL A 237 3.27 -8.64 19.59
N ASP A 238 4.60 -8.54 19.68
CA ASP A 238 5.31 -7.48 20.40
C ASP A 238 6.23 -6.64 19.49
N GLY A 239 6.31 -6.98 18.20
CA GLY A 239 7.16 -6.34 17.20
C GLY A 239 8.59 -6.90 17.15
N GLN A 240 8.92 -7.95 17.90
CA GLN A 240 10.20 -8.65 17.80
C GLN A 240 10.11 -9.77 16.76
N GLU A 241 10.29 -9.39 15.51
CA GLU A 241 10.01 -10.26 14.37
C GLU A 241 11.14 -11.27 14.08
N ARG A 242 10.76 -12.52 13.78
CA ARG A 242 11.60 -13.50 13.09
C ARG A 242 11.62 -13.23 11.59
N PHE A 243 12.82 -13.25 11.00
CA PHE A 243 13.04 -13.21 9.56
C PHE A 243 14.39 -13.85 9.20
N SER A 244 14.57 -14.17 7.92
CA SER A 244 15.84 -14.60 7.34
C SER A 244 16.34 -13.58 6.32
N GLU A 245 17.58 -13.69 5.87
CA GLU A 245 18.04 -12.93 4.70
C GLU A 245 17.62 -13.60 3.39
N ALA A 246 17.27 -12.80 2.39
CA ALA A 246 17.01 -13.25 1.04
C ALA A 246 18.18 -14.02 0.45
N ASP A 247 17.86 -14.95 -0.44
CA ASP A 247 18.85 -15.70 -1.20
C ASP A 247 19.51 -14.80 -2.25
N SER A 248 20.83 -14.93 -2.40
CA SER A 248 21.63 -14.07 -3.27
C SER A 248 21.53 -14.40 -4.76
N GLU A 249 21.01 -15.58 -5.11
CA GLU A 249 20.91 -16.06 -6.50
C GLU A 249 19.46 -16.14 -6.98
N TYR A 250 18.49 -16.27 -6.08
CA TYR A 250 17.08 -16.37 -6.45
C TYR A 250 16.14 -15.88 -5.34
N LEU A 251 15.50 -14.71 -5.54
CA LEU A 251 14.63 -14.10 -4.53
C LEU A 251 13.39 -14.93 -4.13
N ALA A 252 12.99 -15.93 -4.92
CA ALA A 252 11.90 -16.86 -4.56
C ALA A 252 12.40 -18.21 -4.00
N ALA A 253 13.66 -18.29 -3.56
CA ALA A 253 14.18 -19.44 -2.82
C ALA A 253 13.34 -19.67 -1.55
N ARG A 254 13.02 -20.93 -1.27
CA ARG A 254 12.15 -21.31 -0.15
C ARG A 254 12.96 -21.70 1.08
N GLU A 255 12.41 -21.42 2.24
CA GLU A 255 12.89 -21.89 3.54
C GLU A 255 11.75 -22.55 4.32
N THR A 256 12.09 -23.19 5.44
CA THR A 256 11.11 -23.85 6.31
C THR A 256 11.32 -23.48 7.77
N LEU A 257 10.21 -23.23 8.47
CA LEU A 257 10.13 -23.09 9.93
C LEU A 257 9.31 -24.26 10.48
N ASN A 258 9.90 -25.07 11.36
CA ASN A 258 9.21 -26.19 12.01
C ASN A 258 8.74 -25.76 13.40
N LEU A 259 7.48 -26.04 13.71
CA LEU A 259 6.79 -25.68 14.95
C LEU A 259 6.23 -26.93 15.60
N GLU A 260 6.40 -27.05 16.91
CA GLU A 260 5.78 -28.10 17.71
C GLU A 260 4.84 -27.50 18.75
N PHE A 261 3.58 -27.94 18.75
CA PHE A 261 2.60 -27.59 19.76
C PHE A 261 2.29 -28.81 20.62
N LYS A 262 2.25 -28.61 21.95
CA LYS A 262 1.91 -29.62 22.95
C LYS A 262 0.70 -29.16 23.75
N ASN A 263 -0.05 -30.14 24.28
CA ASN A 263 -1.26 -29.90 25.08
C ASN A 263 -2.31 -29.08 24.32
N VAL A 264 -2.39 -29.25 22.99
CA VAL A 264 -3.40 -28.57 22.19
C VAL A 264 -4.78 -29.22 22.38
N PRO A 265 -5.87 -28.43 22.34
CA PRO A 265 -7.22 -28.98 22.36
C PRO A 265 -7.51 -29.79 21.09
N VAL A 266 -8.25 -30.88 21.26
CA VAL A 266 -8.74 -31.72 20.15
C VAL A 266 -10.04 -31.14 19.57
N GLY A 267 -10.30 -31.42 18.30
CA GLY A 267 -11.46 -30.93 17.56
C GLY A 267 -11.13 -29.77 16.63
N ASP A 268 -12.08 -28.84 16.47
CA ASP A 268 -11.95 -27.71 15.55
C ASP A 268 -10.90 -26.72 16.02
N ALA A 269 -9.95 -26.44 15.15
CA ALA A 269 -8.75 -25.69 15.48
C ALA A 269 -8.32 -24.78 14.33
N GLY A 270 -7.48 -23.82 14.68
CA GLY A 270 -6.86 -22.91 13.74
C GLY A 270 -5.40 -22.64 14.11
N LEU A 271 -4.70 -22.02 13.16
CA LEU A 271 -3.40 -21.42 13.37
C LEU A 271 -3.53 -19.92 13.14
N VAL A 272 -3.20 -19.14 14.16
CA VAL A 272 -3.06 -17.69 14.05
C VAL A 272 -1.62 -17.38 13.67
N ILE A 273 -1.43 -16.59 12.63
CA ILE A 273 -0.12 -16.13 12.17
C ILE A 273 -0.14 -14.60 12.17
N ALA A 274 0.71 -13.98 12.99
CA ALA A 274 0.98 -12.56 12.94
C ALA A 274 2.22 -12.31 12.08
N ALA A 275 2.04 -11.64 10.94
CA ALA A 275 3.09 -11.48 9.95
C ALA A 275 2.90 -10.22 9.10
N ARG A 276 3.98 -9.80 8.47
CA ARG A 276 3.99 -8.85 7.34
C ARG A 276 5.03 -9.27 6.32
N GLN A 277 5.00 -8.68 5.13
CA GLN A 277 6.07 -8.84 4.17
C GLN A 277 7.30 -8.02 4.58
N SER A 278 8.48 -8.41 4.08
CA SER A 278 9.62 -7.50 4.01
C SER A 278 9.44 -6.54 2.83
N LEU A 279 10.31 -5.52 2.75
CA LEU A 279 10.31 -4.57 1.65
C LEU A 279 10.78 -5.15 0.30
N MET A 280 11.01 -6.48 0.19
CA MET A 280 11.36 -7.11 -1.07
C MET A 280 10.28 -6.93 -2.15
N SER A 281 9.00 -7.08 -1.79
CA SER A 281 7.89 -6.85 -2.72
C SER A 281 7.83 -5.38 -3.17
N THR A 282 8.04 -4.44 -2.26
CA THR A 282 8.17 -3.00 -2.56
C THR A 282 9.32 -2.71 -3.52
N PHE A 283 10.51 -3.29 -3.27
CA PHE A 283 11.66 -3.16 -4.18
C PHE A 283 11.31 -3.64 -5.59
N LEU A 284 10.72 -4.83 -5.70
CA LEU A 284 10.34 -5.42 -6.98
C LEU A 284 9.28 -4.59 -7.69
N PHE A 285 8.27 -4.10 -6.97
CA PHE A 285 7.24 -3.23 -7.52
C PHE A 285 7.85 -1.93 -8.09
N TYR A 286 8.66 -1.23 -7.30
CA TYR A 286 9.32 -0.01 -7.76
C TYR A 286 10.33 -0.25 -8.88
N GLN A 287 11.03 -1.39 -8.88
CA GLN A 287 11.95 -1.73 -9.96
C GLN A 287 11.18 -2.00 -11.26
N GLY A 288 10.01 -2.66 -11.18
CA GLY A 288 9.10 -2.84 -12.29
C GLY A 288 8.67 -1.50 -12.90
N LEU A 289 8.24 -0.56 -12.06
CA LEU A 289 7.90 0.81 -12.49
C LEU A 289 9.11 1.54 -13.10
N ALA A 290 10.31 1.39 -12.54
CA ALA A 290 11.55 1.94 -13.12
C ALA A 290 11.80 1.42 -14.53
N TYR A 291 11.73 0.10 -14.72
CA TYR A 291 11.95 -0.51 -16.02
C TYR A 291 10.90 -0.08 -17.05
N MET A 292 9.64 0.13 -16.64
CA MET A 292 8.62 0.72 -17.52
C MET A 292 8.91 2.19 -17.85
N GLY A 293 9.52 2.92 -16.92
CA GLY A 293 9.92 4.32 -17.08
C GLY A 293 8.77 5.20 -17.54
N ARG A 294 9.02 5.99 -18.60
CA ARG A 294 8.04 6.92 -19.17
C ARG A 294 6.75 6.27 -19.66
N TYR A 295 6.76 4.96 -19.90
CA TYR A 295 5.63 4.20 -20.40
C TYR A 295 4.74 3.61 -19.30
N ALA A 296 5.10 3.73 -18.01
CA ALA A 296 4.34 3.14 -16.90
C ALA A 296 2.83 3.48 -16.95
N GLY A 297 2.49 4.74 -17.26
CA GLY A 297 1.10 5.17 -17.41
C GLY A 297 0.36 4.50 -18.58
N GLN A 298 1.06 4.15 -19.67
CA GLN A 298 0.48 3.41 -20.79
C GLN A 298 0.19 1.96 -20.42
N TRP A 299 1.09 1.32 -19.66
CA TRP A 299 0.90 -0.04 -19.13
C TRP A 299 -0.30 -0.10 -18.18
N ILE A 300 -0.38 0.82 -17.23
CA ILE A 300 -1.52 0.94 -16.31
C ILE A 300 -2.81 1.14 -17.11
N ALA A 301 -2.82 2.07 -18.07
CA ALA A 301 -4.01 2.30 -18.90
C ALA A 301 -4.40 1.06 -19.72
N ALA A 302 -3.45 0.21 -20.14
CA ALA A 302 -3.74 -1.03 -20.83
C ALA A 302 -4.34 -2.10 -19.90
N LEU A 303 -3.87 -2.19 -18.65
CA LEU A 303 -4.46 -3.02 -17.62
C LEU A 303 -5.92 -2.60 -17.33
N GLU A 304 -6.18 -1.30 -17.21
CA GLU A 304 -7.54 -0.76 -17.01
C GLU A 304 -8.52 -1.07 -18.16
N ARG A 305 -8.00 -1.34 -19.36
CA ARG A 305 -8.82 -1.77 -20.51
C ARG A 305 -9.09 -3.28 -20.53
N GLY A 306 -8.60 -4.02 -19.52
CA GLY A 306 -8.81 -5.45 -19.38
C GLY A 306 -7.98 -6.28 -20.35
N ASP A 307 -6.75 -5.89 -20.67
CA ASP A 307 -5.83 -6.73 -21.45
C ASP A 307 -5.55 -8.03 -20.66
N PRO A 308 -6.05 -9.21 -21.11
CA PRO A 308 -5.95 -10.44 -20.34
C PRO A 308 -4.51 -10.96 -20.18
N ASN A 309 -3.60 -10.56 -21.08
CA ASN A 309 -2.19 -10.93 -20.96
C ASN A 309 -1.51 -10.12 -19.86
N LEU A 310 -1.92 -8.85 -19.67
CA LEU A 310 -1.39 -7.99 -18.61
C LEU A 310 -1.95 -8.37 -17.25
N GLU A 311 -3.24 -8.70 -17.15
CA GLU A 311 -3.88 -9.09 -15.89
C GLU A 311 -3.15 -10.27 -15.22
N LYS A 312 -2.82 -11.30 -16.00
CA LYS A 312 -2.03 -12.45 -15.51
C LYS A 312 -0.59 -12.07 -15.19
N ALA A 313 0.04 -11.26 -16.05
CA ALA A 313 1.44 -10.88 -15.91
C ALA A 313 1.70 -10.02 -14.66
N VAL A 314 0.78 -9.12 -14.31
CA VAL A 314 0.93 -8.19 -13.17
C VAL A 314 0.98 -8.94 -11.83
N THR A 315 0.33 -10.10 -11.72
CA THR A 315 0.37 -10.93 -10.51
C THR A 315 1.51 -11.95 -10.50
N GLY A 316 2.26 -12.11 -11.60
CA GLY A 316 3.23 -13.19 -11.80
C GLY A 316 4.40 -13.19 -10.80
N ILE A 317 4.94 -12.02 -10.47
CA ILE A 317 6.00 -11.89 -9.44
C ILE A 317 5.46 -12.30 -8.07
N GLY A 318 4.29 -11.76 -7.67
CA GLY A 318 3.66 -12.10 -6.39
C GLY A 318 3.33 -13.58 -6.27
N GLN A 319 2.82 -14.21 -7.33
CA GLN A 319 2.58 -15.66 -7.38
C GLN A 319 3.87 -16.47 -7.24
N THR A 320 4.97 -16.02 -7.85
CA THR A 320 6.28 -16.69 -7.78
C THR A 320 6.88 -16.60 -6.38
N LEU A 321 6.75 -15.45 -5.72
CA LEU A 321 7.13 -15.26 -4.32
C LEU A 321 6.23 -16.08 -3.38
N GLY A 322 4.94 -16.19 -3.67
CA GLY A 322 3.97 -16.96 -2.90
C GLY A 322 3.77 -16.49 -1.45
N GLY A 323 2.84 -17.15 -0.78
CA GLY A 323 2.47 -16.93 0.61
C GLY A 323 3.32 -17.68 1.64
N ILE A 324 2.79 -17.74 2.86
CA ILE A 324 3.24 -18.66 3.91
C ILE A 324 2.43 -19.94 3.75
N GLU A 325 3.03 -20.97 3.17
CA GLU A 325 2.39 -22.27 3.02
C GLU A 325 2.44 -23.04 4.34
N LEU A 326 1.30 -23.60 4.72
CA LEU A 326 1.11 -24.35 5.94
C LEU A 326 1.08 -25.85 5.65
N LEU A 327 2.04 -26.58 6.20
CA LEU A 327 2.10 -28.03 6.15
C LEU A 327 1.85 -28.64 7.54
N LEU A 328 0.90 -29.56 7.61
CA LEU A 328 0.59 -30.34 8.80
C LEU A 328 1.21 -31.73 8.67
N GLN A 329 1.82 -32.23 9.75
CA GLN A 329 2.28 -33.61 9.79
C GLN A 329 1.10 -34.55 10.08
N ASP A 330 0.89 -35.55 9.21
CA ASP A 330 -0.13 -36.57 9.41
C ASP A 330 0.31 -37.70 10.37
N ASP A 331 -0.61 -38.62 10.67
CA ASP A 331 -0.38 -39.77 11.57
C ASP A 331 0.72 -40.73 11.06
N THR A 332 1.08 -40.66 9.78
CA THR A 332 2.18 -41.45 9.18
C THR A 332 3.53 -40.73 9.24
N GLY A 333 3.56 -39.49 9.72
CA GLY A 333 4.74 -38.63 9.77
C GLY A 333 4.99 -37.83 8.49
N LYS A 334 4.09 -37.90 7.49
CA LYS A 334 4.23 -37.19 6.22
C LYS A 334 3.72 -35.76 6.34
N TRP A 335 4.40 -34.82 5.68
CA TRP A 335 3.98 -33.43 5.58
C TRP A 335 2.92 -33.27 4.47
N VAL A 336 1.77 -32.70 4.83
CA VAL A 336 0.65 -32.44 3.93
C VAL A 336 0.39 -30.94 3.92
N SER A 337 0.42 -30.32 2.74
CA SER A 337 0.04 -28.91 2.56
C SER A 337 -1.47 -28.78 2.74
N ILE A 338 -1.89 -27.87 3.62
CA ILE A 338 -3.31 -27.71 4.00
C ILE A 338 -3.86 -26.31 3.68
N ALA A 339 -3.01 -25.29 3.64
CA ALA A 339 -3.41 -23.91 3.41
C ALA A 339 -2.21 -23.03 3.03
N GLU A 340 -2.49 -21.81 2.60
CA GLU A 340 -1.51 -20.77 2.33
C GLU A 340 -2.06 -19.45 2.85
N VAL A 341 -1.30 -18.73 3.68
CA VAL A 341 -1.61 -17.34 4.04
C VAL A 341 -1.03 -16.42 3.00
N LYS A 342 -1.88 -15.56 2.45
CA LYS A 342 -1.50 -14.49 1.53
C LYS A 342 -1.77 -13.18 2.25
N GLU A 343 -0.73 -12.37 2.32
CA GLU A 343 -0.74 -11.03 2.86
C GLU A 343 0.10 -10.19 1.89
N THR A 344 -0.33 -8.97 1.62
CA THR A 344 0.39 -7.97 0.84
C THR A 344 0.48 -6.71 1.68
N GLY A 345 1.69 -6.32 2.07
CA GLY A 345 1.87 -5.19 2.98
C GLY A 345 3.15 -5.34 3.78
N PRO A 346 4.09 -4.40 3.68
CA PRO A 346 5.34 -4.46 4.44
C PRO A 346 5.39 -3.56 5.67
N LEU A 347 4.34 -2.80 5.98
CA LEU A 347 4.36 -1.74 7.00
C LEU A 347 3.79 -2.19 8.34
N ALA A 348 2.65 -2.88 8.35
CA ALA A 348 1.94 -3.27 9.57
C ALA A 348 1.87 -4.78 9.69
N THR A 349 2.14 -5.32 10.88
CA THR A 349 1.90 -6.73 11.17
C THR A 349 0.40 -6.97 11.25
N ASP A 350 -0.14 -7.73 10.30
CA ASP A 350 -1.52 -8.20 10.36
C ASP A 350 -1.61 -9.61 10.97
N VAL A 351 -2.80 -9.99 11.43
CA VAL A 351 -3.03 -11.21 12.21
C VAL A 351 -4.11 -12.08 11.58
N HIS A 352 -3.66 -13.13 10.90
CA HIS A 352 -4.49 -14.03 10.11
C HIS A 352 -4.84 -15.31 10.85
N LEU A 353 -6.08 -15.77 10.72
CA LEU A 353 -6.49 -17.12 11.12
C LEU A 353 -6.55 -18.06 9.92
N VAL A 354 -5.89 -19.20 10.05
CA VAL A 354 -6.01 -20.33 9.13
C VAL A 354 -6.73 -21.47 9.82
N LYS A 355 -7.85 -21.94 9.24
CA LYS A 355 -8.55 -23.12 9.76
C LYS A 355 -7.75 -24.39 9.47
N LEU A 356 -7.59 -25.22 10.49
CA LEU A 356 -6.95 -26.53 10.37
C LEU A 356 -8.00 -27.63 10.17
N PRO A 357 -7.62 -28.77 9.57
CA PRO A 357 -8.40 -29.99 9.72
C PRO A 357 -8.59 -30.35 11.21
N PRO A 358 -9.69 -31.02 11.59
CA PRO A 358 -9.95 -31.38 12.98
C PRO A 358 -8.78 -32.15 13.62
N ILE A 359 -8.33 -31.66 14.78
CA ILE A 359 -7.15 -32.17 15.46
C ILE A 359 -7.50 -33.37 16.33
N LYS A 360 -6.79 -34.48 16.10
CA LYS A 360 -7.03 -35.77 16.76
C LYS A 360 -6.13 -36.02 17.96
N HIS A 361 -5.00 -35.32 18.04
CA HIS A 361 -3.96 -35.56 19.03
C HIS A 361 -3.53 -34.26 19.72
N PRO A 362 -3.19 -34.30 21.01
CA PRO A 362 -2.78 -33.11 21.77
C PRO A 362 -1.35 -32.65 21.45
N ARG A 363 -0.68 -33.30 20.49
CA ARG A 363 0.62 -32.90 19.95
C ARG A 363 0.47 -32.73 18.45
N VAL A 364 0.86 -31.56 17.96
CA VAL A 364 0.73 -31.18 16.56
C VAL A 364 2.05 -30.60 16.07
N ASN A 365 2.54 -31.13 14.95
CA ASN A 365 3.72 -30.61 14.27
C ASN A 365 3.29 -29.87 13.01
N ILE A 366 3.72 -28.62 12.90
CA ILE A 366 3.42 -27.74 11.79
C ILE A 366 4.73 -27.29 11.15
N ARG A 367 4.75 -27.21 9.83
CA ARG A 367 5.84 -26.61 9.07
C ARG A 367 5.28 -25.46 8.24
N LEU A 368 5.87 -24.30 8.40
CA LEU A 368 5.67 -23.18 7.48
C LEU A 368 6.72 -23.27 6.38
N ARG A 369 6.31 -23.21 5.13
CA ARG A 369 7.19 -23.07 3.96
C ARG A 369 6.93 -21.71 3.32
N LEU A 370 7.96 -20.89 3.27
CA LEU A 370 7.85 -19.48 2.88
C LEU A 370 9.08 -19.04 2.10
N THR A 371 8.99 -17.89 1.42
CA THR A 371 10.12 -17.35 0.66
C THR A 371 11.12 -16.68 1.57
N LYS A 372 12.38 -17.06 1.39
CA LYS A 372 13.52 -16.60 2.20
C LYS A 372 13.66 -15.08 2.10
N GLY A 373 13.73 -14.40 3.24
CA GLY A 373 13.80 -12.94 3.31
C GLY A 373 12.55 -12.17 2.92
N HIS A 374 11.44 -12.83 2.56
CA HIS A 374 10.21 -12.14 2.15
C HIS A 374 9.21 -11.90 3.29
N TRP A 375 9.34 -12.60 4.42
CA TRP A 375 8.35 -12.58 5.50
C TRP A 375 8.98 -12.22 6.85
N ARG A 376 8.27 -11.38 7.60
CA ARG A 376 8.52 -11.03 9.00
C ARG A 376 7.41 -11.68 9.83
N LEU A 377 7.77 -12.55 10.77
CA LEU A 377 6.82 -13.25 11.64
C LEU A 377 6.96 -12.73 13.06
N ASP A 378 5.87 -12.31 13.69
CA ASP A 378 5.88 -11.81 15.08
C ASP A 378 5.33 -12.86 16.03
N ALA A 379 4.29 -13.61 15.59
CA ALA A 379 3.75 -14.70 16.39
C ALA A 379 3.15 -15.80 15.53
N VAL A 380 3.18 -17.03 16.05
CA VAL A 380 2.39 -18.15 15.53
C VAL A 380 1.72 -18.86 16.69
N LYS A 381 0.40 -18.97 16.70
CA LYS A 381 -0.35 -19.54 17.83
C LYS A 381 -1.36 -20.58 17.35
N PHE A 382 -1.42 -21.71 18.06
CA PHE A 382 -2.48 -22.68 17.85
C PHE A 382 -3.71 -22.25 18.62
N VAL A 383 -4.89 -22.34 18.02
CA VAL A 383 -6.15 -21.89 18.64
C VAL A 383 -7.25 -22.93 18.54
N LYS A 384 -8.11 -22.98 19.56
CA LYS A 384 -9.38 -23.69 19.47
C LYS A 384 -10.44 -22.77 18.86
N LEU A 385 -11.16 -23.27 17.86
CA LEU A 385 -12.24 -22.50 17.22
C LEU A 385 -13.54 -22.69 17.99
N GLY A 386 -14.21 -21.57 18.26
CA GLY A 386 -15.58 -21.52 18.76
C GLY A 386 -16.57 -21.26 17.63
N GLU A 387 -17.56 -20.41 17.91
CA GLU A 387 -18.60 -20.04 16.94
C GLU A 387 -18.08 -19.00 15.94
N GLN A 388 -18.67 -19.00 14.75
CA GLN A 388 -18.51 -17.90 13.81
C GLN A 388 -19.31 -16.69 14.32
N LEU A 389 -18.75 -15.50 14.19
CA LEU A 389 -19.32 -14.24 14.68
C LEU A 389 -19.55 -13.26 13.54
N ASP A 390 -20.55 -12.39 13.71
CA ASP A 390 -20.82 -11.29 12.80
C ASP A 390 -20.32 -9.96 13.39
N PRO A 391 -19.64 -9.11 12.60
CA PRO A 391 -19.23 -7.79 13.04
C PRO A 391 -20.39 -6.81 13.08
N VAL A 392 -20.34 -5.86 14.02
CA VAL A 392 -21.05 -4.59 13.89
C VAL A 392 -20.17 -3.66 13.06
N ARG A 393 -20.63 -3.31 11.86
CA ARG A 393 -19.95 -2.35 10.98
C ARG A 393 -20.30 -0.92 11.39
N LEU A 394 -19.28 -0.10 11.62
CA LEU A 394 -19.40 1.29 12.07
C LEU A 394 -18.74 2.20 11.04
N ALA A 395 -19.54 3.05 10.39
CA ALA A 395 -19.01 4.16 9.60
C ALA A 395 -18.49 5.27 10.51
N PRO A 396 -17.55 6.13 10.05
CA PRO A 396 -17.10 7.26 10.83
C PRO A 396 -18.27 8.22 11.10
N VAL A 397 -18.40 8.68 12.34
CA VAL A 397 -19.41 9.66 12.77
C VAL A 397 -18.94 11.11 12.60
N ALA A 398 -17.62 11.31 12.45
CA ALA A 398 -17.00 12.58 12.11
C ALA A 398 -15.64 12.34 11.46
N VAL A 399 -15.18 13.31 10.67
CA VAL A 399 -13.85 13.34 10.06
C VAL A 399 -13.23 14.71 10.31
N ASN A 400 -11.98 14.73 10.75
CA ASN A 400 -11.18 15.94 10.87
C ASN A 400 -9.97 15.86 9.94
N GLN A 401 -9.61 16.96 9.29
CA GLN A 401 -8.36 17.10 8.54
C GLN A 401 -7.47 18.10 9.28
N ASP A 402 -6.23 17.69 9.59
CA ASP A 402 -5.26 18.54 10.31
C ASP A 402 -5.82 19.18 11.60
N GLY A 403 -6.68 18.43 12.32
CA GLY A 403 -7.32 18.86 13.58
C GLY A 403 -8.58 19.73 13.41
N VAL A 404 -8.99 20.04 12.18
CA VAL A 404 -10.19 20.83 11.88
C VAL A 404 -11.28 19.92 11.31
N SER A 405 -12.54 20.16 11.68
CA SER A 405 -13.69 19.43 11.12
C SER A 405 -13.72 19.51 9.59
N ALA A 406 -13.90 18.36 8.95
CA ALA A 406 -13.89 18.19 7.50
C ALA A 406 -15.18 17.48 7.04
N ASP A 407 -16.31 18.19 7.09
CA ASP A 407 -17.63 17.65 6.76
C ASP A 407 -17.75 17.09 5.33
N GLU A 408 -17.05 17.70 4.37
CA GLU A 408 -16.99 17.19 2.99
C GLU A 408 -16.31 15.81 2.94
N ALA A 409 -15.17 15.65 3.62
CA ALA A 409 -14.47 14.37 3.69
C ALA A 409 -15.31 13.30 4.40
N HIS A 410 -16.06 13.69 5.44
CA HIS A 410 -17.03 12.81 6.12
C HIS A 410 -18.12 12.32 5.16
N GLN A 411 -18.71 13.21 4.37
CA GLN A 411 -19.70 12.83 3.35
C GLN A 411 -19.10 11.89 2.29
N LEU A 412 -17.90 12.21 1.80
CA LEU A 412 -17.23 11.41 0.77
C LEU A 412 -16.92 9.98 1.22
N LEU A 413 -16.59 9.79 2.50
CA LEU A 413 -16.27 8.47 3.09
C LEU A 413 -17.50 7.67 3.54
N THR A 414 -18.65 8.32 3.67
CA THR A 414 -19.90 7.66 4.10
C THR A 414 -20.85 7.35 2.93
N ASP A 415 -20.76 8.10 1.82
CA ASP A 415 -21.42 7.74 0.56
C ASP A 415 -20.57 6.74 -0.26
N ARG A 416 -21.11 5.54 -0.46
CA ARG A 416 -20.45 4.45 -1.19
C ARG A 416 -20.26 4.72 -2.68
N LYS A 417 -20.82 5.80 -3.22
CA LYS A 417 -20.67 6.19 -4.63
C LYS A 417 -19.56 7.21 -4.86
N THR A 418 -19.06 7.82 -3.79
CA THR A 418 -18.01 8.84 -3.87
C THR A 418 -16.66 8.27 -3.46
N ALA A 419 -15.63 9.11 -3.46
CA ALA A 419 -14.33 8.77 -2.92
C ALA A 419 -13.65 10.01 -2.37
N LEU A 420 -12.95 9.86 -1.24
CA LEU A 420 -12.00 10.84 -0.76
C LEU A 420 -10.67 10.64 -1.50
N THR A 421 -10.16 11.71 -2.11
CA THR A 421 -8.80 11.69 -2.69
C THR A 421 -7.84 12.33 -1.71
N THR A 422 -6.74 11.65 -1.38
CA THR A 422 -5.67 12.20 -0.54
C THR A 422 -4.39 12.37 -1.34
N LEU A 423 -3.58 13.34 -0.94
CA LEU A 423 -2.29 13.65 -1.51
C LEU A 423 -1.17 13.47 -0.47
N PRO A 424 0.10 13.41 -0.89
CA PRO A 424 1.22 13.24 0.02
C PRO A 424 1.19 14.26 1.17
N GLY A 425 1.28 13.75 2.39
CA GLY A 425 1.26 14.51 3.64
C GLY A 425 -0.13 14.86 4.19
N ASP A 426 -1.22 14.44 3.54
CA ASP A 426 -2.55 14.60 4.11
C ASP A 426 -2.76 13.68 5.32
N VAL A 427 -3.40 14.23 6.36
CA VAL A 427 -3.72 13.53 7.60
C VAL A 427 -5.19 13.74 7.93
N TYR A 428 -5.91 12.62 8.09
CA TYR A 428 -7.31 12.61 8.51
C TYR A 428 -7.45 11.85 9.83
N THR A 429 -8.25 12.39 10.74
CA THR A 429 -8.70 11.70 11.95
C THR A 429 -10.13 11.27 11.76
N LEU A 430 -10.36 9.97 11.71
CA LEU A 430 -11.65 9.31 11.56
C LEU A 430 -12.16 8.95 12.95
N VAL A 431 -13.38 9.39 13.25
CA VAL A 431 -13.99 9.23 14.57
C VAL A 431 -15.12 8.23 14.48
N TYR A 432 -15.14 7.25 15.38
CA TYR A 432 -16.16 6.22 15.47
C TYR A 432 -16.85 6.24 16.84
N GLN A 433 -18.09 5.77 16.87
CA GLN A 433 -18.83 5.55 18.11
C GLN A 433 -18.98 4.04 18.35
N LEU A 434 -18.19 3.52 19.28
CA LEU A 434 -18.24 2.13 19.71
C LEU A 434 -19.51 1.84 20.54
N PRO A 435 -19.93 0.55 20.61
CA PRO A 435 -20.94 0.08 21.55
C PRO A 435 -20.61 0.45 22.99
N LYS A 436 -21.64 0.55 23.86
CA LYS A 436 -21.47 0.95 25.27
C LYS A 436 -20.55 0.00 26.05
N ASP A 437 -20.53 -1.28 25.70
CA ASP A 437 -19.66 -2.32 26.25
C ASP A 437 -18.38 -2.53 25.41
N PHE A 438 -17.82 -1.45 24.86
CA PHE A 438 -16.66 -1.43 23.94
C PHE A 438 -15.47 -2.29 24.37
N ALA A 439 -15.22 -2.47 25.67
CA ALA A 439 -14.13 -3.30 26.18
C ALA A 439 -14.24 -4.80 25.78
N ASN A 440 -15.45 -5.25 25.42
CA ASN A 440 -15.75 -6.61 25.00
C ASN A 440 -15.76 -6.77 23.47
N TYR A 441 -15.11 -5.89 22.73
CA TYR A 441 -15.01 -5.97 21.28
C TYR A 441 -13.55 -6.14 20.84
N GLU A 442 -13.35 -6.99 19.84
CA GLU A 442 -12.16 -6.97 18.99
C GLU A 442 -12.46 -6.06 17.80
N LEU A 443 -11.47 -5.27 17.36
CA LEU A 443 -11.64 -4.27 16.33
C LEU A 443 -10.83 -4.64 15.10
N PHE A 444 -11.43 -4.46 13.92
CA PHE A 444 -10.80 -4.63 12.62
C PHE A 444 -11.12 -3.41 11.76
N LEU A 445 -10.17 -2.98 10.95
CA LEU A 445 -10.34 -1.88 10.02
C LEU A 445 -10.73 -2.44 8.66
N GLU A 446 -11.88 -2.06 8.14
CA GLU A 446 -12.25 -2.40 6.76
C GLU A 446 -12.09 -1.16 5.89
N SER A 447 -11.15 -1.21 4.97
CA SER A 447 -10.90 -0.12 4.03
C SER A 447 -11.13 -0.59 2.60
N ARG A 448 -11.54 0.32 1.73
CA ARG A 448 -11.64 0.04 0.29
C ARG A 448 -11.14 1.23 -0.50
N GLY A 449 -10.32 0.95 -1.49
CA GLY A 449 -9.77 1.99 -2.34
C GLY A 449 -8.68 1.45 -3.25
N TYR A 450 -8.00 2.39 -3.89
CA TYR A 450 -6.78 2.14 -4.63
C TYR A 450 -5.85 3.32 -4.47
N TYR A 451 -4.58 3.15 -4.82
CA TYR A 451 -3.62 4.23 -4.89
C TYR A 451 -2.88 4.22 -6.21
N LEU A 452 -2.38 5.38 -6.60
CA LEU A 452 -1.57 5.58 -7.80
C LEU A 452 -0.19 6.06 -7.39
N GLU A 453 0.81 5.19 -7.56
CA GLU A 453 2.22 5.53 -7.31
C GLU A 453 2.69 6.62 -8.28
N TRP A 454 3.41 7.63 -7.78
CA TRP A 454 3.95 8.66 -8.63
C TRP A 454 5.32 8.24 -9.18
N MET A 455 5.45 8.32 -10.50
CA MET A 455 6.74 8.14 -11.17
C MET A 455 7.72 9.23 -10.72
N ARG A 456 8.94 8.81 -10.36
CA ARG A 456 10.02 9.66 -9.86
C ARG A 456 11.08 9.83 -10.94
N GLU A 457 11.71 11.00 -11.03
CA GLU A 457 12.71 11.28 -12.06
C GLU A 457 13.90 10.32 -11.97
N GLU A 458 14.28 9.97 -10.75
CA GLU A 458 15.37 9.04 -10.44
C GLU A 458 15.06 7.59 -10.82
N TRP A 459 13.80 7.26 -11.13
CA TRP A 459 13.44 5.95 -11.66
C TRP A 459 13.60 5.87 -13.18
N LEU A 460 13.60 7.01 -13.88
CA LEU A 460 13.65 7.03 -15.34
C LEU A 460 15.03 6.65 -15.90
N VAL A 461 16.08 6.76 -15.08
CA VAL A 461 17.44 6.32 -15.46
C VAL A 461 17.52 4.80 -15.66
N ASP A 462 16.62 4.04 -15.03
CA ASP A 462 16.54 2.59 -15.13
C ASP A 462 15.60 2.11 -16.24
N GLU A 463 15.00 3.02 -17.02
CA GLU A 463 14.04 2.68 -18.08
C GLU A 463 14.61 1.59 -19.01
N ASN A 464 13.95 0.43 -19.02
CA ASN A 464 14.38 -0.74 -19.78
C ASN A 464 13.17 -1.63 -20.12
N PRO A 465 12.55 -1.42 -21.30
CA PRO A 465 11.38 -2.18 -21.72
C PRO A 465 11.61 -3.70 -21.78
N ALA A 466 12.84 -4.16 -22.07
CA ALA A 466 13.16 -5.59 -22.10
C ALA A 466 13.16 -6.21 -20.70
N LEU A 467 13.68 -5.50 -19.69
CA LEU A 467 13.63 -5.95 -18.30
C LEU A 467 12.21 -5.84 -17.72
N ALA A 468 11.43 -4.82 -18.11
CA ALA A 468 10.01 -4.72 -17.77
C ALA A 468 9.22 -5.93 -18.30
N ALA A 469 9.40 -6.27 -19.59
CA ALA A 469 8.79 -7.45 -20.20
C ALA A 469 9.25 -8.75 -19.51
N MET A 470 10.52 -8.85 -19.10
CA MET A 470 11.02 -10.00 -18.34
C MET A 470 10.32 -10.13 -16.99
N MET A 471 10.11 -9.04 -16.23
CA MET A 471 9.39 -9.09 -14.96
C MET A 471 7.95 -9.58 -15.12
N LEU A 472 7.27 -9.13 -16.18
CA LEU A 472 5.88 -9.46 -16.47
C LEU A 472 5.69 -10.89 -16.97
N PHE A 473 6.55 -11.34 -17.89
CA PHE A 473 6.33 -12.59 -18.63
C PHE A 473 7.30 -13.72 -18.25
N ASN A 474 8.35 -13.44 -17.47
CA ASN A 474 9.30 -14.42 -16.97
C ASN A 474 9.75 -14.08 -15.54
N PRO A 475 8.83 -14.14 -14.56
CA PRO A 475 9.08 -13.69 -13.19
C PRO A 475 10.22 -14.47 -12.53
N GLU A 476 10.34 -15.78 -12.74
CA GLU A 476 11.45 -16.57 -12.18
C GLU A 476 12.82 -16.06 -12.63
N ARG A 477 12.98 -15.78 -13.94
CA ARG A 477 14.23 -15.22 -14.46
C ARG A 477 14.47 -13.81 -13.90
N ALA A 478 13.44 -12.99 -13.80
CA ALA A 478 13.57 -11.66 -13.23
C ALA A 478 14.04 -11.69 -11.78
N LEU A 479 13.49 -12.58 -10.95
CA LEU A 479 13.89 -12.75 -9.56
C LEU A 479 15.34 -13.25 -9.40
N ARG A 480 15.89 -13.99 -10.38
CA ARG A 480 17.32 -14.34 -10.40
C ARG A 480 18.20 -13.13 -10.76
N VAL A 481 17.79 -12.37 -11.76
CA VAL A 481 18.53 -11.16 -12.21
C VAL A 481 18.55 -10.09 -11.13
N LEU A 482 17.45 -9.94 -10.38
CA LEU A 482 17.30 -8.92 -9.35
C LEU A 482 17.85 -9.33 -7.98
N ALA A 483 18.16 -10.61 -7.74
CA ALA A 483 18.67 -11.07 -6.46
C ALA A 483 19.97 -10.35 -6.02
N PRO A 484 21.00 -10.24 -6.87
CA PRO A 484 22.22 -9.52 -6.50
C PRO A 484 21.98 -8.03 -6.22
N GLU A 485 21.04 -7.40 -6.93
CA GLU A 485 20.72 -5.98 -6.73
C GLU A 485 19.98 -5.75 -5.41
N PHE A 486 19.01 -6.61 -5.07
CA PHE A 486 18.32 -6.56 -3.78
C PHE A 486 19.30 -6.78 -2.62
N LYS A 487 20.21 -7.76 -2.73
CA LYS A 487 21.20 -8.03 -1.68
C LYS A 487 22.10 -6.83 -1.35
N LYS A 488 22.39 -5.94 -2.31
CA LYS A 488 23.19 -4.73 -2.05
C LYS A 488 22.50 -3.76 -1.10
N ILE A 489 21.16 -3.77 -1.04
CA ILE A 489 20.38 -2.81 -0.25
C ILE A 489 19.68 -3.43 0.95
N GLU A 490 19.47 -4.75 0.97
CA GLU A 490 18.64 -5.48 1.93
C GLU A 490 18.90 -5.08 3.40
N VAL A 491 20.17 -5.10 3.82
CA VAL A 491 20.57 -4.84 5.23
C VAL A 491 20.12 -3.46 5.73
N ASP A 492 20.15 -2.46 4.85
CA ASP A 492 19.80 -1.09 5.22
C ASP A 492 18.38 -0.69 4.77
N MET A 493 17.67 -1.55 4.03
CA MET A 493 16.45 -1.15 3.32
C MET A 493 15.36 -0.69 4.28
N GLU A 494 15.09 -1.42 5.37
CA GLU A 494 14.12 -1.05 6.40
C GLU A 494 14.43 0.33 6.99
N LYS A 495 15.67 0.51 7.44
CA LYS A 495 16.14 1.78 8.02
C LYS A 495 16.01 2.92 7.02
N LYS A 496 16.28 2.66 5.73
CA LYS A 496 16.10 3.62 4.65
C LYS A 496 14.64 3.99 4.45
N PHE A 497 13.80 2.99 4.33
CA PHE A 497 12.39 3.15 4.09
C PHE A 497 11.70 3.96 5.19
N TRP A 498 11.85 3.59 6.46
CA TRP A 498 11.20 4.29 7.58
C TRP A 498 11.67 5.73 7.79
N ARG A 499 12.90 6.07 7.35
CA ARG A 499 13.46 7.43 7.41
C ARG A 499 12.99 8.35 6.29
N SER A 500 12.31 7.79 5.29
CA SER A 500 11.88 8.51 4.10
C SER A 500 10.37 8.79 4.06
N ARG A 501 9.66 8.59 5.18
CA ARG A 501 8.24 8.97 5.33
C ARG A 501 8.03 10.44 4.99
N TYR A 502 7.06 10.71 4.12
CA TYR A 502 6.69 12.07 3.78
C TYR A 502 5.81 12.67 4.87
N GLU A 503 6.20 13.85 5.37
CA GLU A 503 5.40 14.66 6.28
C GLU A 503 5.37 16.10 5.75
N LYS A 504 4.22 16.78 5.86
CA LYS A 504 4.16 18.22 5.56
C LYS A 504 5.12 18.96 6.49
N PRO A 505 5.90 19.94 6.01
CA PRO A 505 6.65 20.81 6.89
C PRO A 505 5.71 21.50 7.89
N GLN A 506 6.04 21.44 9.18
CA GLN A 506 5.31 22.17 10.23
C GLN A 506 5.53 23.68 10.14
#